data_AF-A0A429PC57-F1
#
_entry.id   AF-A0A429PC57-F1
#
_cell.length_a   1.000
_cell.length_b   1.000
_cell.length_c   1.000
_cell.angle_alpha   90.00
_cell.angle_beta   90.00
_cell.angle_gamma   90.00
#
_symmetry.space_group_name_H-M   'P 1'
#
loop_
_entity.id
_entity.type
_entity.pdbx_description
1 polymer ?
#
loop_
_entity_poly.entity_id
_entity_poly.type
_entity_poly.pdbx_seq_one_letter_code
_entity_poly.pdbx_strand_id
1 'polypeptide(L)'
;MTHTWSTGAAVFLPATLPREGRIAFWAPDGGALPDPGTVAGAERVGLTVARRHGNGARSREVPAVTLPVETALPHLVAARHHPA
;
A
#
# COMPACT_ATOMS: atom_id res chain seq x y z
N MET A 1 -2.27 13.37 15.44
CA MET A 1 -1.10 12.48 15.33
C MET A 1 -0.82 12.25 13.86
N THR A 2 0.19 12.92 13.33
CA THR A 2 0.66 12.73 11.95
C THR A 2 1.55 11.49 11.94
N HIS A 3 1.02 10.35 11.48
CA HIS A 3 1.87 9.20 11.21
C HIS A 3 2.72 9.51 9.97
N THR A 4 4.04 9.60 10.15
CA THR A 4 4.99 9.88 9.08
C THR A 4 5.34 8.57 8.38
N TRP A 5 4.82 8.37 7.17
CA TRP A 5 4.98 7.16 6.36
C TRP A 5 6.27 7.26 5.54
N SER A 6 7.42 6.97 6.13
CA SER A 6 8.71 7.22 5.47
C SER A 6 9.14 6.14 4.47
N THR A 7 8.58 4.93 4.50
CA THR A 7 9.13 3.77 3.73
C THR A 7 8.07 2.79 3.19
N GLY A 8 6.88 3.28 2.83
CA GLY A 8 5.81 2.47 2.24
C GLY A 8 5.88 2.41 0.71
N ALA A 9 5.56 1.25 0.13
CA ALA A 9 5.30 1.11 -1.29
C ALA A 9 3.79 1.10 -1.55
N ALA A 10 3.37 1.70 -2.67
CA ALA A 10 1.97 1.78 -3.07
C ALA A 10 1.78 1.28 -4.51
N VAL A 11 0.71 0.55 -4.78
CA VAL A 11 0.35 0.06 -6.12
C VAL A 11 -1.15 0.19 -6.37
N PHE A 12 -1.53 0.57 -7.59
CA PHE A 12 -2.93 0.59 -8.01
C PHE A 12 -3.40 -0.83 -8.40
N LEU A 13 -4.52 -1.23 -7.84
CA LEU A 13 -5.22 -2.47 -8.13
C LEU A 13 -6.47 -2.15 -8.97
N PRO A 14 -6.49 -2.50 -10.27
CA PRO A 14 -7.65 -2.25 -11.11
C PRO A 14 -8.83 -3.13 -10.68
N ALA A 15 -10.03 -2.61 -10.90
CA ALA A 15 -11.29 -3.33 -10.73
C ALA A 15 -12.11 -3.24 -12.01
N THR A 16 -13.19 -4.03 -12.10
CA THR A 16 -14.11 -4.02 -13.25
C THR A 16 -14.67 -2.63 -13.51
N LEU A 17 -15.07 -1.92 -12.46
CA LEU A 17 -15.46 -0.52 -12.54
C LEU A 17 -14.28 0.37 -12.13
N PRO A 18 -13.94 1.41 -12.91
CA PRO A 18 -12.80 2.28 -12.58
C PRO A 18 -12.88 2.89 -11.16
N ARG A 19 -14.08 3.24 -10.70
CA ARG A 19 -14.34 3.80 -9.36
C ARG A 19 -14.14 2.80 -8.21
N GLU A 20 -14.12 1.50 -8.52
CA GLU A 20 -13.88 0.44 -7.53
C GLU A 20 -12.39 0.07 -7.42
N GLY A 21 -11.53 0.69 -8.23
CA GLY A 21 -10.09 0.54 -8.13
C GLY A 21 -9.58 0.92 -6.74
N ARG A 22 -8.48 0.30 -6.31
CA ARG A 22 -7.94 0.46 -4.96
C ARG A 22 -6.45 0.74 -5.00
N ILE A 23 -5.91 1.37 -3.96
CA ILE A 23 -4.46 1.48 -3.74
C ILE A 23 -4.08 0.53 -2.63
N ALA A 24 -3.15 -0.39 -2.90
CA ALA A 24 -2.55 -1.25 -1.89
C ALA A 24 -1.26 -0.63 -1.36
N PHE A 25 -1.20 -0.44 -0.05
CA PHE A 25 -0.02 -0.04 0.70
C PHE A 25 0.62 -1.25 1.36
N TRP A 26 1.94 -1.39 1.21
CA TRP A 26 2.73 -2.43 1.87
C TRP A 26 4.11 -1.88 2.26
N ALA A 27 4.78 -2.55 3.19
CA ALA A 27 6.11 -2.14 3.67
C ALA A 27 7.15 -3.20 3.28
N PRO A 28 8.12 -2.88 2.38
CA PRO A 28 9.19 -3.81 1.98
C PRO A 28 9.97 -4.41 3.14
N ASP A 29 10.25 -3.59 4.14
CA ASP A 29 11.01 -3.93 5.35
C ASP A 29 10.13 -4.45 6.50
N GLY A 30 8.83 -4.64 6.26
CA GLY A 30 7.90 -5.10 7.29
C GLY A 30 7.50 -4.04 8.31
N GLY A 31 7.70 -2.76 7.98
CA GLY A 31 7.23 -1.62 8.78
C GLY A 31 5.72 -1.63 9.01
N ALA A 32 5.26 -0.80 9.96
CA ALA A 32 3.87 -0.74 10.35
C ALA A 32 2.96 -0.29 9.19
N LEU A 33 1.84 -0.99 9.02
CA LEU A 33 0.79 -0.64 8.06
C LEU A 33 -0.35 0.11 8.75
N PRO A 34 -1.18 0.87 8.01
CA PRO A 34 -2.35 1.52 8.59
C PRO A 34 -3.24 0.49 9.28
N ASP A 35 -3.81 0.87 10.42
CA ASP A 35 -4.91 0.09 10.98
C ASP A 35 -6.17 0.32 10.13
N PRO A 36 -6.70 -0.71 9.43
CA PRO A 36 -7.90 -0.57 8.63
C PRO A 36 -9.12 -0.14 9.46
N GLY A 37 -9.13 -0.36 10.78
CA GLY A 37 -10.19 0.13 11.66
C GLY A 37 -10.22 1.66 11.80
N THR A 38 -9.17 2.35 11.38
CA THR A 38 -9.02 3.81 11.54
C THR A 38 -9.23 4.60 10.25
N VAL A 39 -9.38 3.91 9.10
CA VAL A 39 -9.46 4.55 7.78
C VAL A 39 -10.68 4.02 7.04
N ALA A 40 -11.54 4.93 6.58
CA ALA A 40 -12.78 4.56 5.91
C ALA A 40 -12.53 3.74 4.64
N GLY A 41 -13.21 2.60 4.54
CA GLY A 41 -13.11 1.68 3.40
C GLY A 41 -11.80 0.90 3.33
N ALA A 42 -10.95 0.95 4.35
CA ALA A 42 -9.70 0.20 4.39
C ALA A 42 -9.90 -1.30 4.62
N GLU A 43 -9.10 -2.11 3.96
CA GLU A 43 -9.16 -3.58 4.08
C GLU A 43 -7.76 -4.17 4.16
N ARG A 44 -7.57 -5.14 5.06
CA ARG A 44 -6.32 -5.90 5.16
C ARG A 44 -6.34 -7.08 4.18
N VAL A 45 -5.30 -7.20 3.37
CA VAL A 45 -5.19 -8.23 2.34
C VAL A 45 -3.79 -8.83 2.29
N GLY A 46 -3.66 -10.00 1.63
CA GLY A 46 -2.39 -10.53 1.16
C GLY A 46 -2.08 -9.99 -0.24
N LEU A 47 -0.96 -9.30 -0.42
CA LEU A 47 -0.48 -8.84 -1.72
C LEU A 47 0.64 -9.77 -2.21
N THR A 48 0.51 -10.31 -3.42
CA THR A 48 1.60 -11.07 -4.04
C THR A 48 2.57 -10.10 -4.71
N VAL A 49 3.83 -10.12 -4.28
CA VAL A 49 4.90 -9.28 -4.82
C VAL A 49 6.05 -10.14 -5.34
N ALA A 50 6.64 -9.72 -6.47
CA ALA A 50 7.89 -10.30 -6.96
C ALA A 50 9.06 -9.64 -6.21
N ARG A 51 9.85 -10.43 -5.47
CA ARG A 51 11.06 -9.94 -4.78
C ARG A 51 12.31 -10.58 -5.32
N ARG A 52 13.41 -9.82 -5.30
CA ARG A 52 14.74 -10.31 -5.68
C ARG A 52 15.08 -11.56 -4.89
N HIS A 53 15.52 -12.60 -5.58
CA HIS A 53 15.97 -13.85 -4.99
C HIS A 53 17.14 -14.41 -5.81
N GLY A 54 18.35 -14.32 -5.26
CA GLY A 54 19.57 -14.65 -5.99
C GLY A 54 19.72 -13.80 -7.24
N ASN A 55 19.86 -14.45 -8.40
CA ASN A 55 19.97 -13.80 -9.71
C ASN A 55 18.62 -13.63 -10.45
N GLY A 56 17.50 -13.88 -9.78
CA GLY A 56 16.15 -13.76 -10.34
C GLY A 56 15.14 -13.16 -9.36
N ALA A 57 13.87 -13.46 -9.55
CA ALA A 57 12.78 -13.04 -8.66
C ALA A 57 11.95 -14.25 -8.20
N ARG A 58 11.38 -14.16 -6.99
CA ARG A 58 10.37 -15.10 -6.49
C ARG A 58 9.16 -14.34 -5.98
N SER A 59 7.99 -14.91 -6.21
CA SER A 59 6.73 -14.42 -5.64
C SER A 59 6.71 -14.65 -4.13
N ARG A 60 6.23 -13.65 -3.40
CA ARG A 60 5.99 -13.70 -1.96
C ARG A 60 4.66 -13.03 -1.67
N GLU A 61 3.87 -13.65 -0.82
CA GLU A 61 2.71 -12.99 -0.22
C GLU A 61 3.18 -12.12 0.95
N VAL A 62 2.73 -10.87 0.97
CA VAL A 62 3.04 -9.90 2.03
C VAL A 62 1.75 -9.27 2.56
N PRO A 63 1.69 -8.90 3.85
CA PRO A 63 0.59 -8.11 4.37
C PRO A 63 0.50 -6.78 3.64
N ALA A 64 -0.72 -6.36 3.31
CA ALA A 64 -1.01 -5.07 2.72
C ALA A 64 -2.33 -4.52 3.27
N VAL A 65 -2.52 -3.21 3.10
CA VAL A 65 -3.79 -2.53 3.36
C VAL A 65 -4.24 -1.87 2.07
N THR A 66 -5.46 -2.16 1.64
CA THR A 66 -6.06 -1.50 0.47
C THR A 66 -6.98 -0.38 0.89
N LEU A 67 -6.91 0.74 0.20
CA LEU A 67 -7.81 1.88 0.34
C LEU A 67 -8.54 2.14 -0.98
N PRO A 68 -9.78 2.65 -0.96
CA PRO A 68 -10.37 3.30 -2.12
C PRO A 68 -9.45 4.43 -2.60
N VAL A 69 -9.43 4.68 -3.92
CA VAL A 69 -8.57 5.73 -4.51
C VAL A 69 -8.81 7.09 -3.85
N GLU A 70 -10.07 7.45 -3.61
CA GLU A 70 -10.44 8.72 -2.96
C GLU A 70 -9.81 8.89 -1.58
N THR A 71 -9.76 7.83 -0.77
CA THR A 71 -9.16 7.83 0.56
C THR A 71 -7.63 7.80 0.50
N ALA A 72 -7.06 7.17 -0.53
CA ALA A 72 -5.61 7.03 -0.69
C ALA A 72 -4.91 8.32 -1.13
N LEU A 73 -5.55 9.12 -1.98
CA LEU A 73 -4.94 10.29 -2.63
C LEU A 73 -4.32 11.29 -1.65
N PRO A 74 -5.01 11.74 -0.56
CA PRO A 74 -4.41 12.67 0.40
C PRO A 74 -3.10 12.15 1.02
N HIS A 75 -3.02 10.84 1.28
CA HIS A 75 -1.81 10.21 1.85
C HIS A 75 -0.66 10.19 0.84
N LEU A 76 -0.93 9.84 -0.42
CA LEU A 76 0.07 9.83 -1.49
C LEU A 76 0.60 11.24 -1.77
N VAL A 77 -0.29 12.25 -1.77
CA VAL A 77 0.08 13.65 -1.95
C VAL A 77 0.95 14.14 -0.79
N ALA A 78 0.62 13.77 0.45
CA ALA A 78 1.44 14.13 1.61
C ALA A 78 2.83 13.47 1.57
N ALA A 79 2.91 12.23 1.11
CA ALA A 79 4.17 11.47 1.01
C ALA A 79 5.16 12.08 0.00
N ARG A 80 4.71 12.87 -0.98
CA ARG A 80 5.60 13.52 -1.98
C ARG A 80 6.65 14.43 -1.34
N HIS A 81 6.37 14.94 -0.14
CA HIS A 81 7.24 15.87 0.58
C HIS A 81 8.22 15.16 1.52
N HIS A 82 8.18 13.83 1.56
CA HIS A 82 9.08 13.04 2.38
C HIS A 82 10.41 12.84 1.64
N PRO A 83 11.57 13.19 2.23
CA PRO A 83 12.85 12.83 1.65
C PRO A 83 12.98 11.30 1.66
N ALA A 84 13.31 10.71 0.50
CA ALA A 84 13.61 9.29 0.37
C ALA A 84 14.97 8.95 1.00
#